data_AF-A0A377DIS3-F1
#
_entry.id   AF-A0A377DIS3-F1
#
_cell.length_a   1.000
_cell.length_b   1.000
_cell.length_c   1.000
_cell.angle_alpha   90.00
_cell.angle_beta   90.00
_cell.angle_gamma   90.00
#
_symmetry.space_group_name_H-M   'P 1'
#
loop_
_entity.id
_entity.type
_entity.pdbx_description
1 polymer ?
#
loop_
_entity_poly.entity_id
_entity_poly.type
_entity_poly.pdbx_seq_one_letter_code
_entity_poly.pdbx_strand_id
1 'polypeptide(L)'
;MPAVSHWLRYADSARVVNEARPHPDLPSKAAAMVRENVIAQLANLQTHPSVRLALEEGRIALHGWVYDIESGSIAAFDGATRQFVPLAANPRVCAIPLRQPTAA
;
A
#
# COMPACT_ATOMS: atom_id res chain seq x y z
N MET A 1 -6.34 11.28 24.07
CA MET A 1 -6.27 9.83 23.80
C MET A 1 -4.83 9.42 23.47
N PRO A 2 -3.95 9.20 24.47
CA PRO A 2 -2.51 9.00 24.25
C PRO A 2 -2.13 7.72 23.48
N ALA A 3 -2.86 6.61 23.69
CA ALA A 3 -2.61 5.37 22.95
C ALA A 3 -2.88 5.50 21.44
N VAL A 4 -3.93 6.23 21.07
CA VAL A 4 -4.27 6.52 19.67
C VAL A 4 -3.19 7.40 19.03
N SER A 5 -2.72 8.44 19.73
CA SER A 5 -1.64 9.30 19.25
C SER A 5 -0.34 8.54 19.01
N HIS A 6 0.01 7.58 19.87
CA HIS A 6 1.19 6.74 19.69
C HIS A 6 1.06 5.84 18.46
N TRP A 7 -0.10 5.20 18.27
CA TRP A 7 -0.38 4.35 17.11
C TRP A 7 -0.34 5.12 15.79
N LEU A 8 -0.85 6.35 15.77
CA LEU A 8 -0.86 7.19 14.57
C LEU A 8 0.55 7.54 14.05
N ARG A 9 1.60 7.42 14.88
CA ARG A 9 2.99 7.62 14.44
C ARG A 9 3.42 6.64 13.35
N TYR A 10 2.82 5.45 13.27
CA TYR A 10 3.11 4.50 12.19
C TYR A 10 2.62 4.98 10.81
N ALA A 11 1.80 6.02 10.77
CA ALA A 11 1.39 6.68 9.54
C ALA A 11 2.27 7.90 9.18
N ASP A 12 3.29 8.24 9.97
CA ASP A 12 4.07 9.46 9.78
C ASP A 12 4.75 9.54 8.40
N SER A 13 5.30 8.43 7.88
CA SER A 13 5.90 8.40 6.54
C SER A 13 4.90 8.76 5.45
N ALA A 14 3.67 8.24 5.56
CA ALA A 14 2.60 8.56 4.64
C ALA A 14 2.11 10.01 4.79
N ARG A 15 2.10 10.53 6.03
CA ARG A 15 1.72 11.92 6.33
C ARG A 15 2.71 12.89 5.69
N VAL A 16 4.01 12.66 5.83
CA VAL A 16 5.06 13.51 5.23
C VAL A 16 4.91 13.56 3.71
N VAL A 17 4.71 12.41 3.05
CA VAL A 17 4.52 12.37 1.59
C VAL A 17 3.23 13.07 1.16
N ASN A 18 2.14 12.88 1.92
CA ASN A 18 0.85 13.48 1.59
C ASN A 18 0.84 15.00 1.79
N GLU A 19 1.48 15.52 2.85
CA GLU A 19 1.63 16.96 3.10
C GLU A 19 2.50 17.66 2.06
N ALA A 20 3.41 16.94 1.40
CA ALA A 20 4.25 17.49 0.34
C ALA A 20 3.53 17.68 -1.01
N ARG A 21 2.26 17.25 -1.11
CA ARG A 21 1.45 17.35 -2.35
C ARG A 21 0.29 18.34 -2.17
N PRO A 22 -0.05 19.13 -3.19
CA PRO A 22 -1.25 19.95 -3.15
C PRO A 22 -2.50 19.08 -3.26
N HIS A 23 -3.56 19.47 -2.55
CA HIS A 23 -4.86 18.80 -2.59
C HIS A 23 -5.96 19.85 -2.80
N PRO A 24 -6.98 19.57 -3.62
CA PRO A 24 -8.06 20.52 -3.89
C PRO A 24 -8.96 20.75 -2.67
N ASP A 25 -9.10 19.75 -1.80
CA ASP A 25 -9.97 19.78 -0.63
C ASP A 25 -9.53 18.76 0.44
N LEU A 26 -10.14 18.84 1.63
CA LEU A 26 -9.86 17.94 2.76
C LEU A 26 -10.21 16.48 2.47
N PRO A 27 -11.37 16.13 1.86
CA PRO A 27 -11.67 14.76 1.46
C PRO A 27 -10.59 14.13 0.56
N SER A 28 -10.14 14.86 -0.46
CA SER A 28 -9.08 14.44 -1.38
C SER A 28 -7.77 14.22 -0.66
N LYS A 29 -7.41 15.12 0.26
CA LYS A 29 -6.24 14.98 1.14
C LYS A 29 -6.32 13.73 2.01
N ALA A 30 -7.49 13.42 2.58
CA ALA A 30 -7.70 12.22 3.39
C ALA A 30 -7.62 10.95 2.54
N ALA A 31 -8.23 10.93 1.36
CA ALA A 31 -8.15 9.80 0.43
C ALA A 31 -6.70 9.54 -0.04
N ALA A 32 -5.93 10.60 -0.30
CA ALA A 32 -4.52 10.49 -0.62
C ALA A 32 -3.70 9.96 0.58
N MET A 33 -4.00 10.43 1.79
CA MET A 33 -3.36 9.93 3.02
C MET A 33 -3.56 8.41 3.21
N VAL A 34 -4.77 7.90 2.94
CA VAL A 34 -5.06 6.46 3.02
C VAL A 34 -4.21 5.67 2.02
N ARG A 35 -4.13 6.14 0.76
CA ARG A 35 -3.32 5.49 -0.29
C ARG A 35 -1.83 5.49 0.06
N GLU A 36 -1.29 6.62 0.53
CA GLU A 36 0.11 6.71 0.97
C GLU A 36 0.37 5.81 2.19
N ASN A 37 -0.60 5.65 3.10
CA ASN A 37 -0.45 4.73 4.22
C ASN A 37 -0.28 3.28 3.76
N VAL A 38 -1.07 2.82 2.77
CA VAL A 38 -0.91 1.49 2.17
C VAL A 38 0.49 1.31 1.59
N ILE A 39 1.00 2.30 0.85
CA ILE A 39 2.34 2.26 0.26
C ILE A 39 3.42 2.19 1.36
N ALA A 40 3.30 3.01 2.41
CA ALA A 40 4.23 3.01 3.53
C ALA A 40 4.22 1.67 4.28
N GLN A 41 3.05 1.07 4.50
CA GLN A 41 2.96 -0.24 5.16
C GLN A 41 3.53 -1.37 4.31
N LEU A 42 3.36 -1.33 2.98
CA LEU A 42 4.04 -2.25 2.07
C LEU A 42 5.57 -2.13 2.16
N ALA A 43 6.10 -0.90 2.27
CA ALA A 43 7.52 -0.69 2.50
C ALA A 43 7.97 -1.24 3.86
N ASN A 44 7.21 -0.98 4.93
CA ASN A 44 7.50 -1.50 6.26
C ASN A 44 7.52 -3.03 6.30
N LEU A 45 6.54 -3.70 5.67
CA LEU A 45 6.49 -5.15 5.58
C LEU A 45 7.76 -5.73 4.96
N GLN A 46 8.28 -5.12 3.89
CA GLN A 46 9.53 -5.57 3.26
C GLN A 46 10.77 -5.43 4.15
N THR A 47 10.74 -4.59 5.19
CA THR A 47 11.85 -4.48 6.15
C THR A 47 11.83 -5.60 7.20
N HIS A 48 10.71 -6.30 7.36
CA HIS A 48 10.59 -7.36 8.35
C HIS A 48 11.31 -8.64 7.88
N PRO A 49 12.24 -9.22 8.67
CA PRO A 49 13.09 -10.32 8.21
C PRO A 49 12.35 -11.53 7.63
N SER A 50 11.25 -11.95 8.24
CA SER A 50 10.49 -13.12 7.75
C SER A 50 9.77 -12.87 6.44
N VAL A 51 9.26 -11.65 6.22
CA VAL A 51 8.63 -11.22 4.97
C VAL A 51 9.68 -11.12 3.87
N ARG A 52 10.81 -10.48 4.16
CA ARG A 52 11.91 -10.36 3.20
C ARG A 52 12.42 -11.72 2.74
N LEU A 53 12.67 -12.64 3.67
CA LEU A 53 13.09 -14.00 3.35
C LEU A 53 12.04 -14.72 2.48
N ALA A 54 10.76 -14.62 2.84
CA ALA A 54 9.69 -15.25 2.07
C ALA A 54 9.51 -14.65 0.66
N LEU A 55 9.76 -13.35 0.48
CA LEU A 55 9.77 -12.69 -0.82
C LEU A 55 10.97 -13.15 -1.67
N GLU A 56 12.15 -13.23 -1.07
CA GLU A 56 13.38 -13.68 -1.73
C GLU A 56 13.29 -15.13 -2.22
N GLU A 57 12.68 -15.99 -1.40
CA GLU A 57 12.38 -17.39 -1.69
C GLU A 57 11.18 -17.58 -2.63
N GLY A 58 10.49 -16.51 -3.04
CA GLY A 58 9.34 -16.58 -3.94
C GLY A 58 8.15 -17.34 -3.33
N ARG A 59 7.98 -17.30 -2.00
CA ARG A 59 6.88 -17.97 -1.29
C ARG A 59 5.64 -17.11 -1.11
N ILE A 60 5.80 -15.79 -1.15
CA ILE A 60 4.70 -14.83 -0.96
C ILE A 60 4.74 -13.71 -1.99
N ALA A 61 3.58 -13.13 -2.25
CA ALA A 61 3.40 -11.84 -2.89
C ALA A 61 2.80 -10.85 -1.89
N LEU A 62 3.00 -9.56 -2.11
CA LEU A 62 2.35 -8.52 -1.31
C LEU A 62 1.33 -7.74 -2.16
N HIS A 63 0.15 -7.53 -1.58
CA HIS A 63 -0.92 -6.74 -2.16
C HIS A 63 -1.26 -5.58 -1.22
N GLY A 64 -1.57 -4.41 -1.78
CA GLY A 64 -2.04 -3.25 -1.03
C GLY A 64 -3.37 -2.79 -1.58
N TRP A 65 -4.42 -2.78 -0.75
CA TRP A 65 -5.78 -2.44 -1.15
C TRP A 65 -6.34 -1.28 -0.35
N VAL A 66 -7.19 -0.49 -0.99
CA VAL A 66 -8.09 0.48 -0.36
C VAL A 66 -9.50 0.05 -0.66
N TYR A 67 -10.27 -0.20 0.38
CA TYR A 67 -11.69 -0.51 0.29
C TYR A 67 -12.50 0.76 0.53
N ASP A 68 -13.36 1.10 -0.44
CA ASP A 68 -14.32 2.17 -0.29
C ASP A 68 -15.60 1.61 0.34
N ILE A 69 -15.94 2.08 1.54
CA ILE A 69 -17.04 1.52 2.34
C ILE A 69 -18.41 1.80 1.71
N GLU A 70 -18.57 2.96 1.08
CA GLU A 70 -19.85 3.40 0.51
C GLU A 70 -20.19 2.61 -0.76
N SER A 71 -19.24 2.51 -1.68
CA SER A 71 -19.45 1.84 -2.97
C SER A 71 -19.16 0.33 -2.95
N GLY A 72 -18.46 -0.17 -1.93
CA GLY A 72 -17.96 -1.54 -1.88
C GLY A 72 -16.83 -1.83 -2.88
N SER A 73 -16.27 -0.79 -3.53
CA SER A 73 -15.21 -0.94 -4.52
C SER A 73 -13.84 -1.12 -3.85
N ILE A 74 -12.95 -1.85 -4.54
CA ILE A 74 -11.56 -2.04 -4.11
C ILE A 74 -10.62 -1.44 -5.14
N ALA A 75 -9.80 -0.50 -4.70
CA ALA A 75 -8.64 -0.01 -5.44
C ALA A 75 -7.38 -0.74 -4.98
N ALA A 76 -6.64 -1.34 -5.90
CA ALA A 76 -5.44 -2.09 -5.60
C ALA A 76 -4.20 -1.39 -6.16
N PHE A 77 -3.13 -1.37 -5.37
CA PHE A 77 -1.86 -0.76 -5.74
C PHE A 77 -1.10 -1.68 -6.71
N ASP A 78 -0.87 -1.16 -7.92
CA ASP A 78 -0.02 -1.78 -8.93
C ASP A 78 1.43 -1.39 -8.70
N GLY A 79 2.27 -2.39 -8.38
CA GLY A 79 3.70 -2.19 -8.20
C GLY A 79 4.44 -1.76 -9.45
N ALA A 80 3.94 -2.15 -10.64
CA ALA A 80 4.58 -1.85 -11.91
C ALA A 80 4.36 -0.39 -12.33
N THR A 81 3.13 0.09 -12.24
CA THR A 81 2.78 1.48 -12.63
C THR A 81 2.81 2.47 -11.47
N ARG A 82 2.87 1.97 -10.22
CA ARG A 82 2.74 2.75 -8.98
C ARG A 82 1.43 3.52 -8.89
N GLN A 83 0.36 2.97 -9.45
CA GLN A 83 -0.99 3.55 -9.45
C GLN A 83 -1.96 2.65 -8.71
N PHE A 84 -3.04 3.25 -8.19
CA PHE A 84 -4.18 2.47 -7.70
C PHE A 84 -5.15 2.22 -8.85
N VAL A 85 -5.45 0.95 -9.12
CA VAL A 85 -6.36 0.52 -10.19
C VAL A 85 -7.53 -0.28 -9.61
N PRO A 86 -8.73 -0.28 -10.23
CA PRO A 86 -9.85 -1.07 -9.75
C PRO A 86 -9.51 -2.58 -9.77
N LEU A 87 -9.58 -3.24 -8.62
CA LEU A 87 -9.24 -4.67 -8.49
C LEU A 87 -10.16 -5.55 -9.34
N ALA A 88 -11.46 -5.21 -9.42
CA ALA A 88 -12.43 -5.96 -10.21
C ALA A 88 -12.06 -6.02 -11.71
N ALA A 89 -11.48 -4.95 -12.25
CA ALA A 89 -11.01 -4.90 -13.63
C ALA A 89 -9.58 -5.46 -13.80
N ASN A 90 -8.78 -5.48 -12.72
CA ASN A 90 -7.38 -5.86 -12.73
C ASN A 90 -7.10 -6.95 -11.67
N PRO A 91 -7.72 -8.14 -11.76
CA PRO A 91 -7.70 -9.13 -10.67
C PRO A 91 -6.31 -9.71 -10.37
N ARG A 92 -5.35 -9.53 -11.28
CA ARG A 92 -3.97 -10.02 -11.14
C ARG A 92 -2.99 -8.94 -10.67
N VAL A 93 -3.47 -7.72 -10.41
CA VAL A 93 -2.60 -6.63 -9.96
C VAL A 93 -1.96 -6.96 -8.62
N CYS A 94 -0.68 -6.64 -8.51
CA CYS A 94 0.11 -6.96 -7.35
C CYS A 94 1.07 -5.81 -7.06
N ALA A 95 1.26 -5.50 -5.77
CA ALA A 95 2.24 -4.50 -5.38
C ALA A 95 3.66 -5.07 -5.51
N ILE A 96 3.85 -6.31 -5.07
CA ILE A 96 5.13 -7.02 -5.15
C ILE A 96 4.82 -8.47 -5.54
N PRO A 97 5.00 -8.83 -6.82
CA PRO A 97 4.66 -10.16 -7.31
C PRO A 97 5.60 -11.22 -6.72
N LEU A 98 5.15 -12.48 -6.75
CA LEU A 98 6.02 -13.63 -6.50
C LEU A 98 7.23 -13.56 -7.42
N ARG A 99 8.41 -13.80 -6.85
CA ARG A 99 9.63 -13.94 -7.65
C ARG A 99 9.48 -15.16 -8.56
N GLN A 100 9.51 -14.97 -9.87
CA GLN A 100 9.54 -16.09 -10.79
C GLN A 100 10.91 -16.77 -10.71
N PRO A 101 10.99 -18.10 -10.62
CA PRO A 101 12.28 -18.79 -10.69
C PRO A 101 12.91 -18.46 -12.04
N THR A 102 14.12 -17.89 -12.02
CA THR A 102 14.91 -17.68 -13.23
C THR A 102 15.09 -19.04 -13.90
N ALA A 103 14.59 -19.20 -15.13
CA ALA A 103 14.88 -20.39 -15.91
C ALA A 103 16.40 -20.50 -16.07
N ALA A 104 16.96 -21.61 -15.58
CA ALA A 104 18.38 -21.95 -15.69
C ALA A 104 18.69 -22.51 -17.09
#